data_AF-A0A5Z2KS76-F1
#
_entry.id   AF-A0A5Z2KS76-F1
#
_cell.length_a   1.000
_cell.length_b   1.000
_cell.length_c   1.000
_cell.angle_alpha   90.00
_cell.angle_beta   90.00
_cell.angle_gamma   90.00
#
_symmetry.space_group_name_H-M   'P 1'
#
loop_
_entity.id
_entity.type
_entity.pdbx_description
1 polymer ?
#
loop_
_entity_poly.entity_id
_entity_poly.type
_entity_poly.pdbx_seq_one_letter_code
_entity_poly.pdbx_strand_id
1 'polypeptide(L)' 'LNLLMQNYFSSLEYVVWVPLSTSFYDGFGNLNKEYTYDGLHFTPQAYKQLENDISSILK' A
#
# COMPACT_ATOMS: atom_id res chain seq x y z
N LEU A 1 -8.46 -2.70 -11.25
CA LEU A 1 -7.20 -2.12 -11.78
C LEU A 1 -5.97 -2.82 -11.19
N ASN A 2 -5.78 -2.79 -9.85
CA ASN A 2 -4.63 -3.41 -9.19
C ASN A 2 -4.38 -4.88 -9.55
N LEU A 3 -5.43 -5.71 -9.60
CA LEU A 3 -5.30 -7.12 -10.01
C LEU A 3 -4.73 -7.28 -11.44
N LEU A 4 -5.16 -6.44 -12.38
CA LEU A 4 -4.66 -6.48 -13.76
C LEU A 4 -3.19 -6.04 -13.82
N MET A 5 -2.83 -5.00 -13.05
CA MET A 5 -1.44 -4.55 -12.94
C MET A 5 -0.55 -5.62 -12.32
N GLN A 6 -0.98 -6.23 -11.22
CA GLN A 6 -0.26 -7.34 -10.58
C GLN A 6 -0.02 -8.49 -11.56
N ASN A 7 -1.06 -8.89 -12.31
CA ASN A 7 -0.92 -9.95 -13.32
C ASN A 7 0.09 -9.58 -14.41
N TYR A 8 0.04 -8.34 -14.90
CA TYR A 8 0.99 -7.86 -15.91
C TYR A 8 2.42 -7.86 -15.38
N PHE A 9 2.65 -7.33 -14.18
CA PHE A 9 4.00 -7.21 -13.62
C PHE A 9 4.57 -8.54 -13.14
N SER A 10 3.73 -9.55 -12.87
CA SER A 10 4.19 -10.89 -12.46
C SER A 10 5.03 -11.62 -13.51
N SER A 11 4.97 -11.21 -14.78
CA SER A 11 5.79 -11.79 -15.86
C SER A 11 7.14 -11.10 -16.07
N LEU A 12 7.45 -10.04 -15.31
CA LEU A 12 8.70 -9.29 -15.46
C LEU A 12 9.73 -9.70 -14.41
N GLU A 13 10.92 -10.10 -14.86
CA GLU A 13 11.97 -10.73 -14.03
C GLU A 13 12.52 -9.82 -12.91
N TYR A 14 12.48 -8.51 -13.10
CA TYR A 14 13.06 -7.53 -12.16
C TYR A 14 12.03 -6.58 -11.56
N VAL A 15 10.76 -6.99 -11.52
CA VAL A 15 9.68 -6.20 -10.95
C VAL A 15 9.01 -6.97 -9.82
N VAL A 16 8.98 -6.34 -8.64
CA VAL A 16 8.27 -6.87 -7.47
C VAL A 16 7.00 -6.05 -7.27
N TRP A 17 5.85 -6.73 -7.33
CA TRP A 17 4.57 -6.13 -6.98
C TRP A 17 4.42 -6.06 -5.46
N VAL A 18 4.26 -4.85 -4.92
CA VAL A 18 4.07 -4.62 -3.49
C VAL A 18 2.65 -4.09 -3.26
N PRO A 19 1.74 -4.90 -2.69
CA PRO A 19 0.43 -4.40 -2.30
C PRO A 19 0.54 -3.49 -1.07
N LEU A 20 -0.42 -2.56 -0.92
CA LEU A 20 -0.55 -1.80 0.31
C LEU A 20 -0.90 -2.74 1.47
N SER A 21 -0.28 -2.55 2.62
CA SER A 21 -0.51 -3.39 3.80
C SER A 21 -1.97 -3.35 4.27
N THR A 22 -2.44 -4.45 4.85
CA THR A 22 -3.79 -4.54 5.43
C THR A 22 -4.02 -3.55 6.56
N SER A 23 -2.94 -3.03 7.18
CA SER A 23 -3.00 -1.99 8.21
C SER A 23 -3.61 -0.67 7.73
N PHE A 24 -3.61 -0.41 6.42
CA PHE A 24 -4.20 0.79 5.84
C PHE A 24 -5.73 0.73 5.72
N TYR A 25 -6.32 -0.44 5.90
CA TYR A 25 -7.75 -0.63 5.66
C TYR A 25 -8.53 -0.76 6.96
N ASP A 26 -9.71 -0.15 7.01
CA ASP A 26 -10.67 -0.36 8.09
C ASP A 26 -11.45 -1.69 7.89
N GLY A 27 -12.38 -1.98 8.81
CA GLY A 27 -13.21 -3.19 8.75
C GLY A 27 -14.16 -3.27 7.55
N PHE A 28 -14.29 -2.19 6.77
CA PHE A 28 -15.10 -2.14 5.55
C PHE A 28 -14.24 -2.15 4.28
N GLY A 29 -12.91 -2.20 4.40
CA GLY A 29 -11.98 -2.16 3.27
C GLY A 29 -11.73 -0.77 2.72
N ASN A 30 -12.12 0.29 3.44
CA ASN A 30 -11.78 1.67 3.08
C ASN A 30 -10.44 2.07 3.69
N LEU A 31 -9.83 3.14 3.18
CA LEU A 31 -8.68 3.76 3.83
C LEU A 31 -9.06 4.16 5.26
N ASN A 32 -8.29 3.69 6.23
CA ASN A 32 -8.49 3.99 7.64
C ASN A 32 -8.52 5.51 7.86
N LYS A 33 -9.57 6.01 8.54
CA LYS A 33 -9.76 7.45 8.79
C LYS A 33 -8.60 8.10 9.56
N GLU A 34 -7.85 7.33 10.35
CA GLU A 34 -6.65 7.84 11.06
C GLU A 34 -5.47 8.05 10.10
N TYR A 35 -5.52 7.43 8.91
CA TYR A 35 -4.48 7.45 7.90
C TYR A 35 -4.74 8.45 6.77
N THR A 36 -5.84 9.19 6.81
CA THR A 36 -6.13 10.25 5.84
C THR A 36 -6.84 11.45 6.46
N TYR A 37 -6.59 12.65 5.95
CA TYR A 37 -7.26 13.87 6.41
C TYR A 37 -8.37 14.36 5.45
N ASP A 38 -8.45 13.81 4.24
CA ASP A 38 -9.43 14.19 3.22
C ASP A 38 -10.06 12.99 2.49
N GLY A 39 -9.76 11.77 2.92
CA GLY A 39 -10.22 10.54 2.28
C GLY A 39 -9.33 10.03 1.16
N LEU A 40 -8.24 10.74 0.83
CA LEU A 40 -7.31 10.36 -0.24
C LEU A 40 -5.84 10.45 0.18
N HIS A 41 -5.40 11.62 0.65
CA HIS A 41 -4.01 11.87 1.01
C HIS A 41 -3.67 11.28 2.37
N PHE A 42 -2.46 10.73 2.49
CA PHE A 42 -1.98 10.12 3.71
C PHE A 42 -1.62 11.14 4.79
N THR A 43 -1.91 10.79 6.04
CA THR A 43 -1.38 11.50 7.21
C THR A 43 0.11 11.17 7.41
N PRO A 44 0.85 11.97 8.21
CA PRO A 44 2.24 11.63 8.55
C PRO A 44 2.40 10.24 9.18
N GLN A 45 1.41 9.79 9.95
CA GLN A 45 1.40 8.45 10.53
C GLN A 45 1.30 7.36 9.45
N ALA A 46 0.42 7.54 8.46
CA ALA A 46 0.27 6.63 7.34
C ALA A 46 1.56 6.56 6.50
N TYR A 47 2.24 7.69 6.27
CA TYR A 47 3.55 7.69 5.61
C TYR A 47 4.61 6.93 6.40
N LYS A 48 4.65 7.07 7.72
CA LYS A 48 5.58 6.30 8.56
C LYS A 48 5.32 4.79 8.47
N GLN A 49 4.05 4.38 8.43
CA GLN A 49 3.71 2.97 8.20
C GLN A 49 4.16 2.50 6.81
N LEU A 50 3.91 3.31 5.77
CA LEU A 50 4.33 3.00 4.40
C LEU A 50 5.84 2.86 4.29
N GLU A 51 6.59 3.74 4.95
CA GLU A 51 8.06 3.70 5.01
C GLU A 51 8.53 2.38 5.64
N ASN A 52 7.97 1.99 6.78
CA ASN A 52 8.30 0.71 7.43
C ASN A 52 8.02 -0.49 6.51
N ASP A 53 6.87 -0.48 5.82
CA ASP A 53 6.45 -1.56 4.92
C ASP A 53 7.43 -1.68 3.74
N ILE A 54 7.79 -0.56 3.10
CA ILE A 54 8.75 -0.54 1.97
C ILE A 54 10.15 -0.95 2.44
N SER A 55 10.64 -0.41 3.56
CA SER A 55 11.95 -0.77 4.11
C SER A 55 12.05 -2.25 4.49
N SER A 56 10.93 -2.91 4.82
CA SER A 56 10.92 -4.34 5.09
C SER A 56 11.18 -5.20 3.85
N ILE A 57 10.87 -4.67 2.66
CA ILE A 57 10.95 -5.36 1.36
C ILE A 57 12.29 -5.11 0.68
N LEU A 58 12.89 -3.93 0.85
CA LEU A 58 14.15 -3.54 0.23
C LEU A 58 15.41 -4.15 0.88
N LYS A 59 15.26 -5.21 1.69
CA LYS A 59 16.38 -5.91 2.33
C LYS A 59 17.05 -6.89 1.39
#